data_AF-A0A949L2R9-F1
#
_entry.id   AF-A0A949L2R9-F1
#
_cell.length_a   1.000
_cell.length_b   1.000
_cell.length_c   1.000
_cell.angle_alpha   90.00
_cell.angle_beta   90.00
_cell.angle_gamma   90.00
#
_symmetry.space_group_name_H-M   'P 1'
#
loop_
_entity.id
_entity.type
_entity.pdbx_description
1 polymer ?
#
loop_
_entity_poly.entity_id
_entity_poly.type
_entity_poly.pdbx_seq_one_letter_code
_entity_poly.pdbx_strand_id
1 'polypeptide(L)'
;MIDLHCHILPQVDDGSSSMEESMKMIDIAYKDGIRHIIATPHRNHPVDFRNKGNIEEAFRFLVLEVKNQYPDMRLYLGSEMFISKDFVHVLVDKPYDFTINNSRYVLIEFDVSASFSFIQDAIHELQVRGFLPILAHVEYYEALFGNLERVRALKEDKVSIQVTSSNLTGKNGRQMQIFVKNLVLAGLVDFVSTDAHKSAYRRPLLKDAYDLTISWVGENEAQRIFINNQQAVISNESLLISNLKQMDSRKTNDCNLHRYLVVAAILVFAGIIFIMTSGWMNDGNGSEPEPTTVGNSEINTETTSIQTEESVAIIETTTAVEETSKYPMEQSSVTTTNPSKEVIEEAYLDKLLVYQQEYEDELDRIVGLIKEARENIADENERKAIVEGYLNDIINLEEQADIRVYQALYELQNELESYWYDISIVQEMRDEYHRIKEEKTQYYLNQI
;
A
#
# COMPACT_ATOMS: atom_id res chain seq x y z
N MET A 1 10.34 4.07 21.75
CA MET A 1 9.82 2.87 21.04
C MET A 1 10.98 2.10 20.43
N ILE A 2 10.74 0.84 20.06
CA ILE A 2 11.67 0.01 19.29
C ILE A 2 11.01 -0.32 17.96
N ASP A 3 11.73 -0.11 16.87
CA ASP A 3 11.29 -0.51 15.54
C ASP A 3 11.97 -1.82 15.13
N LEU A 4 11.19 -2.76 14.60
CA LEU A 4 11.64 -4.12 14.27
C LEU A 4 11.71 -4.40 12.76
N HIS A 5 11.22 -3.50 11.92
CA HIS A 5 11.21 -3.66 10.47
C HIS A 5 11.55 -2.31 9.81
N CYS A 6 12.76 -2.18 9.24
CA CYS A 6 13.23 -0.95 8.62
C CYS A 6 14.42 -1.16 7.66
N HIS A 7 14.32 -0.62 6.45
CA HIS A 7 15.28 -0.77 5.33
C HIS A 7 16.28 0.40 5.33
N ILE A 8 16.84 0.65 6.52
CA ILE A 8 17.66 1.82 6.82
C ILE A 8 19.13 1.68 6.38
N LEU A 9 19.53 0.52 5.87
CA LEU A 9 20.91 0.28 5.44
C LEU A 9 21.20 0.94 4.09
N PRO A 10 22.29 1.72 3.96
CA PRO A 10 22.54 2.47 2.74
C PRO A 10 23.01 1.56 1.60
N GLN A 11 22.28 1.60 0.48
CA GLN A 11 22.61 0.91 -0.77
C GLN A 11 22.76 -0.62 -0.63
N VAL A 12 21.80 -1.30 0.03
CA VAL A 12 21.77 -2.78 0.07
C VAL A 12 20.51 -3.38 -0.55
N ASP A 13 19.38 -2.67 -0.48
CA ASP A 13 18.09 -3.00 -1.08
C ASP A 13 17.45 -1.73 -1.67
N ASP A 14 16.14 -1.68 -1.83
CA ASP A 14 15.35 -0.55 -2.37
C ASP A 14 14.99 0.54 -1.33
N GLY A 15 15.38 0.35 -0.07
CA GLY A 15 15.26 1.34 1.00
C GLY A 15 16.22 2.52 0.88
N SER A 16 17.14 2.65 1.84
CA SER A 16 18.02 3.82 1.91
C SER A 16 19.00 3.91 0.74
N SER A 17 18.96 5.03 0.03
CA SER A 17 19.79 5.30 -1.15
C SER A 17 21.26 5.61 -0.87
N SER A 18 21.59 6.00 0.36
CA SER A 18 22.91 6.55 0.71
C SER A 18 23.08 6.68 2.22
N MET A 19 24.32 6.85 2.70
CA MET A 19 24.56 7.13 4.13
C MET A 19 23.86 8.41 4.59
N GLU A 20 23.74 9.42 3.71
CA GLU A 20 23.00 10.66 4.01
C GLU A 20 21.51 10.38 4.20
N GLU A 21 20.91 9.56 3.34
CA GLU A 21 19.49 9.17 3.43
C GLU A 21 19.21 8.33 4.69
N SER A 22 20.09 7.37 5.01
CA SER A 22 20.03 6.63 6.27
C SER A 22 20.09 7.58 7.47
N MET A 23 20.96 8.59 7.45
CA MET A 23 21.06 9.54 8.57
C MET A 23 19.85 10.49 8.67
N LYS A 24 19.16 10.81 7.57
CA LYS A 24 17.85 11.50 7.61
C LYS A 24 16.75 10.61 8.18
N MET A 25 16.71 9.33 7.81
CA MET A 25 15.78 8.35 8.41
C MET A 25 16.02 8.21 9.92
N ILE A 26 17.28 8.14 10.34
CA ILE A 26 17.69 8.13 11.75
C ILE A 26 17.20 9.38 12.50
N ASP A 27 17.43 10.58 11.94
CA ASP A 27 16.97 11.85 12.55
C ASP A 27 15.45 11.89 12.75
N ILE A 28 14.68 11.43 11.75
CA ILE A 28 13.21 11.33 11.82
C ILE A 28 12.79 10.34 12.91
N ALA A 29 13.34 9.13 12.90
CA ALA A 29 13.06 8.08 13.89
C ALA A 29 13.40 8.55 15.32
N TYR A 30 14.52 9.24 15.48
CA TYR A 30 14.96 9.77 16.77
C TYR A 30 14.02 10.86 17.31
N LYS A 31 13.51 11.72 16.43
CA LYS A 31 12.51 12.77 16.77
C LYS A 31 11.13 12.19 17.07
N ASP A 32 10.73 11.11 16.41
CA ASP A 32 9.50 10.34 16.68
C ASP A 32 9.53 9.64 18.06
N GLY A 33 10.73 9.41 18.61
CA GLY A 33 10.92 8.74 19.89
C GLY A 33 11.29 7.26 19.77
N ILE A 34 11.69 6.82 18.59
CA ILE A 34 12.37 5.54 18.37
C ILE A 34 13.80 5.67 18.93
N ARG A 35 14.30 4.60 19.58
CA ARG A 35 15.67 4.56 20.13
C ARG A 35 16.43 3.28 19.78
N HIS A 36 15.72 2.25 19.38
CA HIS A 36 16.29 0.99 18.91
C HIS A 36 15.65 0.71 17.55
N ILE A 37 16.46 0.43 16.53
CA ILE A 37 16.00 -0.04 15.21
C ILE A 37 16.68 -1.36 14.92
N ILE A 38 15.91 -2.39 14.55
CA ILE A 38 16.46 -3.54 13.83
C ILE A 38 16.41 -3.19 12.34
N ALA A 39 17.57 -3.19 11.71
CA ALA A 39 17.69 -3.04 10.27
C ALA A 39 17.43 -4.41 9.62
N THR A 40 16.45 -4.47 8.73
CA THR A 40 15.91 -5.73 8.16
C THR A 40 15.96 -5.72 6.63
N PRO A 41 17.14 -5.57 6.01
CA PRO A 41 17.23 -5.54 4.56
C PRO A 41 16.73 -6.84 3.92
N HIS A 42 16.16 -6.75 2.72
CA HIS A 42 15.66 -7.92 1.98
C HIS A 42 16.77 -8.97 1.72
N ARG A 43 16.45 -10.25 1.96
CA ARG A 43 17.26 -11.41 1.56
C ARG A 43 16.37 -12.49 0.92
N ASN A 44 16.93 -13.23 -0.05
CA ASN A 44 16.23 -14.23 -0.89
C ASN A 44 15.06 -13.65 -1.74
N HIS A 45 14.96 -12.33 -1.82
CA HIS A 45 13.95 -11.61 -2.59
C HIS A 45 14.12 -11.84 -4.11
N PRO A 46 13.04 -11.92 -4.92
CA PRO A 46 13.10 -12.18 -6.36
C PRO A 46 13.82 -11.09 -7.17
N VAL A 47 13.83 -9.84 -6.68
CA VAL A 47 14.65 -8.77 -7.27
C VAL A 47 16.10 -8.93 -6.83
N ASP A 48 17.03 -9.01 -7.79
CA ASP A 48 18.44 -9.30 -7.52
C ASP A 48 19.21 -8.10 -6.94
N PHE A 49 19.19 -8.00 -5.61
CA PHE A 49 19.96 -7.02 -4.87
C PHE A 49 21.46 -7.37 -4.70
N ARG A 50 21.98 -8.48 -5.27
CA ARG A 50 23.41 -8.87 -5.09
C ARG A 50 24.43 -7.90 -5.71
N ASN A 51 23.97 -7.01 -6.59
CA ASN A 51 24.79 -5.91 -7.14
C ASN A 51 24.87 -4.69 -6.21
N LYS A 52 24.11 -4.69 -5.11
CA LYS A 52 24.14 -3.65 -4.06
C LYS A 52 25.20 -4.02 -2.99
N GLY A 53 25.45 -3.12 -2.05
CA GLY A 53 26.56 -3.18 -1.09
C GLY A 53 26.48 -4.33 -0.09
N ASN A 54 27.62 -4.65 0.53
CA ASN A 54 27.67 -5.68 1.59
C ASN A 54 26.90 -5.23 2.84
N ILE A 55 25.90 -6.02 3.25
CA ILE A 55 25.00 -5.74 4.37
C ILE A 55 25.75 -5.53 5.69
N GLU A 56 26.70 -6.40 6.01
CA GLU A 56 27.43 -6.38 7.28
C GLU A 56 28.35 -5.15 7.39
N GLU A 57 28.96 -4.74 6.28
CA GLU A 57 29.77 -3.52 6.17
C GLU A 57 28.91 -2.25 6.20
N ALA A 58 27.80 -2.21 5.45
CA ALA A 58 26.86 -1.08 5.46
C ALA A 58 26.30 -0.83 6.87
N PHE A 59 25.90 -1.90 7.57
CA PHE A 59 25.51 -1.86 8.97
C PHE A 59 26.65 -1.36 9.87
N ARG A 60 27.87 -1.90 9.72
CA ARG A 60 29.03 -1.48 10.52
C ARG A 60 29.35 0.01 10.35
N PHE A 61 29.26 0.56 9.14
CA PHE A 61 29.47 1.99 8.91
C PHE A 61 28.32 2.84 9.47
N LEU A 62 27.07 2.44 9.27
CA LEU A 62 25.92 3.17 9.81
C LEU A 62 25.92 3.21 11.34
N VAL A 63 26.27 2.10 12.01
CA VAL A 63 26.44 2.04 13.48
C VAL A 63 27.49 3.03 13.99
N LEU A 64 28.56 3.28 13.23
CA LEU A 64 29.60 4.25 13.63
C LEU A 64 29.09 5.69 13.52
N GLU A 65 28.41 6.04 12.43
CA GLU A 65 27.89 7.39 12.21
C GLU A 65 26.71 7.72 13.14
N VAL A 66 25.78 6.78 13.33
CA VAL A 66 24.67 6.93 14.29
C VAL A 66 25.19 7.08 15.72
N LYS A 67 26.23 6.32 16.12
CA LYS A 67 26.82 6.46 17.46
C LYS A 67 27.52 7.81 17.68
N ASN A 68 28.01 8.44 16.62
CA ASN A 68 28.64 9.76 16.66
C ASN A 68 27.62 10.88 16.92
N GLN A 69 26.44 10.80 16.30
CA GLN A 69 25.40 11.85 16.36
C GLN A 69 24.30 11.58 17.39
N TYR A 70 23.95 10.31 17.65
CA TYR A 70 22.83 9.86 18.48
C TYR A 70 23.30 8.78 19.49
N PRO A 71 24.04 9.15 20.55
CA PRO A 71 24.77 8.20 21.40
C PRO A 71 23.88 7.28 22.26
N ASP A 72 22.61 7.62 22.46
CA ASP A 72 21.59 6.79 23.11
C ASP A 72 20.83 5.88 22.12
N MET A 73 20.98 6.07 20.82
CA MET A 73 20.35 5.24 19.79
C MET A 73 21.13 3.93 19.55
N ARG A 74 20.42 2.84 19.27
CA ARG A 74 20.99 1.51 19.01
C ARG A 74 20.45 0.93 17.72
N LEU A 75 21.34 0.37 16.90
CA LEU A 75 20.97 -0.42 15.73
C LEU A 75 21.33 -1.88 15.97
N TYR A 76 20.49 -2.76 15.45
CA TYR A 76 20.69 -4.21 15.41
C TYR A 76 20.53 -4.67 13.96
N LEU A 77 21.13 -5.80 13.60
CA LEU A 77 21.03 -6.36 12.25
C LEU A 77 20.11 -7.58 12.25
N GLY A 78 19.29 -7.69 11.22
CA GLY A 78 18.57 -8.90 10.82
C GLY A 78 18.42 -8.91 9.29
N SER A 79 17.28 -9.41 8.82
CA SER A 79 16.82 -9.29 7.44
C SER A 79 15.31 -9.46 7.41
N GLU A 80 14.66 -8.90 6.39
CA GLU A 80 13.41 -9.48 5.90
C GLU A 80 13.77 -10.64 4.96
N MET A 81 13.17 -11.82 5.16
CA MET A 81 13.46 -13.01 4.36
C MET A 81 12.27 -13.35 3.47
N PHE A 82 12.44 -13.22 2.16
CA PHE A 82 11.45 -13.65 1.18
C PHE A 82 11.38 -15.18 1.09
N ILE A 83 10.16 -15.71 1.21
CA ILE A 83 9.89 -17.14 1.17
C ILE A 83 9.49 -17.56 -0.26
N SER A 84 10.51 -17.81 -1.08
CA SER A 84 10.37 -18.53 -2.35
C SER A 84 10.17 -20.03 -2.11
N LYS A 85 9.71 -20.79 -3.11
CA LYS A 85 9.45 -22.25 -2.97
C LYS A 85 10.70 -23.04 -2.57
N ASP A 86 11.88 -22.56 -2.94
CA ASP A 86 13.17 -23.22 -2.72
C ASP A 86 13.93 -22.67 -1.49
N PHE A 87 13.30 -21.81 -0.66
CA PHE A 87 13.93 -21.11 0.48
C PHE A 87 14.69 -22.02 1.45
N VAL A 88 14.25 -23.27 1.57
CA VAL A 88 14.86 -24.30 2.43
C VAL A 88 16.34 -24.52 2.09
N HIS A 89 16.73 -24.44 0.81
CA HIS A 89 18.12 -24.57 0.39
C HIS A 89 19.00 -23.42 0.92
N VAL A 90 18.46 -22.21 0.92
CA VAL A 90 19.16 -20.99 1.35
C VAL A 90 19.41 -21.01 2.87
N LEU A 91 18.48 -21.57 3.65
CA LEU A 91 18.63 -21.75 5.09
C LEU A 91 19.68 -22.77 5.51
N VAL A 92 20.03 -23.73 4.64
CA VAL A 92 21.03 -24.78 4.96
C VAL A 92 22.44 -24.19 4.98
N ASP A 93 22.79 -23.35 4.01
CA ASP A 93 24.14 -22.81 3.88
C ASP A 93 24.45 -21.73 4.93
N LYS A 94 23.45 -20.92 5.28
CA LYS A 94 23.62 -19.76 6.18
C LYS A 94 22.42 -19.49 7.11
N PRO A 95 22.09 -20.38 8.06
CA PRO A 95 20.88 -20.24 8.88
C PRO A 95 20.82 -18.96 9.74
N TYR A 96 21.97 -18.39 10.12
CA TYR A 96 22.03 -17.21 11.00
C TYR A 96 21.94 -15.87 10.26
N ASP A 97 22.30 -15.81 8.97
CA ASP A 97 22.24 -14.60 8.13
C ASP A 97 20.82 -14.00 8.03
N PHE A 98 19.79 -14.80 8.33
CA PHE A 98 18.36 -14.46 8.27
C PHE A 98 17.75 -14.12 9.64
N THR A 99 18.52 -14.22 10.72
CA THR A 99 18.01 -14.07 12.10
C THR A 99 18.13 -12.64 12.60
N ILE A 100 17.11 -12.15 13.30
CA ILE A 100 17.19 -10.85 13.99
C ILE A 100 18.19 -10.99 15.15
N ASN A 101 19.26 -10.20 15.12
CA ASN A 101 20.26 -10.07 16.17
C ASN A 101 20.90 -11.39 16.66
N ASN A 102 21.04 -12.40 15.79
CA ASN A 102 21.48 -13.77 16.15
C ASN A 102 20.54 -14.48 17.15
N SER A 103 19.27 -14.08 17.20
CA SER A 103 18.22 -14.79 17.95
C SER A 103 17.68 -15.98 17.15
N ARG A 104 16.59 -16.61 17.63
CA ARG A 104 15.83 -17.60 16.84
C ARG A 104 14.75 -16.96 15.95
N TYR A 105 14.52 -15.65 16.07
CA TYR A 105 13.47 -14.97 15.34
C TYR A 105 13.92 -14.63 13.92
N VAL A 106 13.04 -14.93 12.97
CA VAL A 106 13.20 -14.59 11.54
C VAL A 106 11.98 -13.78 11.12
N LEU A 107 12.21 -12.64 10.48
CA LEU A 107 11.15 -11.86 9.83
C LEU A 107 10.98 -12.42 8.42
N ILE A 108 9.76 -12.84 8.07
CA ILE A 108 9.47 -13.49 6.79
C ILE A 108 8.40 -12.76 6.02
N GLU A 109 8.63 -12.65 4.71
CA GLU A 109 7.70 -12.11 3.72
C GLU A 109 7.38 -13.16 2.65
N PHE A 110 6.34 -12.90 1.88
CA PHE A 110 5.89 -13.73 0.77
C PHE A 110 5.44 -12.82 -0.38
N ASP A 111 5.26 -13.40 -1.56
CA ASP A 111 4.44 -12.77 -2.61
C ASP A 111 3.04 -12.42 -2.08
N VAL A 112 2.48 -11.28 -2.47
CA VAL A 112 1.16 -10.80 -2.02
C VAL A 112 0.03 -11.80 -2.34
N SER A 113 0.16 -12.53 -3.46
CA SER A 113 -0.78 -13.57 -3.90
C SER A 113 -0.53 -14.95 -3.26
N ALA A 114 0.42 -15.08 -2.33
CA ALA A 114 0.79 -16.35 -1.72
C ALA A 114 -0.40 -17.02 -1.02
N SER A 115 -0.67 -18.28 -1.38
CA SER A 115 -1.80 -19.02 -0.84
C SER A 115 -1.63 -19.30 0.66
N PHE A 116 -2.74 -19.29 1.39
CA PHE A 116 -2.76 -19.54 2.84
C PHE A 116 -2.06 -20.87 3.23
N SER A 117 -2.21 -21.91 2.41
CA SER A 117 -1.54 -23.19 2.63
C SER A 117 -0.02 -23.09 2.47
N PHE A 118 0.49 -22.37 1.46
CA PHE A 118 1.93 -22.19 1.27
C PHE A 118 2.56 -21.39 2.42
N ILE A 119 1.85 -20.38 2.91
CA ILE A 119 2.23 -19.63 4.12
C ILE A 119 2.33 -20.56 5.33
N GLN A 120 1.32 -21.41 5.59
CA GLN A 120 1.36 -22.38 6.69
C GLN A 120 2.47 -23.44 6.53
N ASP A 121 2.64 -24.01 5.34
CA ASP A 121 3.64 -25.05 5.06
C ASP A 121 5.08 -24.53 5.31
N ALA A 122 5.40 -23.33 4.82
CA ALA A 122 6.71 -22.74 5.03
C ALA A 122 6.95 -22.32 6.49
N ILE A 123 5.93 -21.82 7.18
CA ILE A 123 5.96 -21.53 8.62
C ILE A 123 6.25 -22.79 9.43
N HIS A 124 5.61 -23.92 9.11
CA HIS A 124 5.87 -25.20 9.75
C HIS A 124 7.32 -25.65 9.53
N GLU A 125 7.82 -25.57 8.29
CA GLU A 125 9.16 -25.97 7.89
C GLU A 125 10.26 -25.12 8.59
N LEU A 126 10.00 -23.82 8.85
CA LEU A 126 10.83 -22.96 9.69
C LEU A 126 10.81 -23.36 11.17
N GLN A 127 9.62 -23.64 11.73
CA GLN A 127 9.47 -24.05 13.13
C GLN A 127 10.15 -25.40 13.42
N VAL A 128 10.08 -26.35 12.49
CA VAL A 128 10.78 -27.66 12.59
C VAL A 128 12.30 -27.49 12.62
N ARG A 129 12.85 -26.43 12.01
CA ARG A 129 14.28 -26.04 12.12
C ARG A 129 14.63 -25.27 13.41
N GLY A 130 13.65 -24.97 14.25
CA GLY A 130 13.84 -24.26 15.52
C GLY A 130 13.80 -22.72 15.42
N PHE A 131 13.44 -22.18 14.25
CA PHE A 131 13.18 -20.75 14.08
C PHE A 131 11.81 -20.35 14.65
N LEU A 132 11.67 -19.07 14.97
CA LEU A 132 10.43 -18.45 15.46
C LEU A 132 9.97 -17.42 14.41
N PRO A 133 9.07 -17.79 13.49
CA PRO A 133 8.67 -16.88 12.41
C PRO A 133 7.85 -15.70 12.92
N ILE A 134 8.25 -14.50 12.49
CA ILE A 134 7.48 -13.27 12.52
C ILE A 134 7.01 -13.03 11.10
N LEU A 135 5.71 -13.16 10.84
CA LEU A 135 5.13 -12.82 9.55
C LEU A 135 5.09 -11.29 9.43
N ALA A 136 5.81 -10.76 8.45
CA ALA A 136 5.83 -9.33 8.13
C ALA A 136 4.44 -8.86 7.67
N HIS A 137 4.15 -7.56 7.87
CA HIS A 137 3.04 -6.79 7.27
C HIS A 137 1.80 -7.59 6.83
N VAL A 138 1.19 -8.32 7.79
CA VAL A 138 0.15 -9.35 7.53
C VAL A 138 -1.08 -8.82 6.78
N GLU A 139 -1.30 -7.51 6.81
CA GLU A 139 -2.37 -6.82 6.10
C GLU A 139 -2.20 -6.69 4.58
N TYR A 140 -1.05 -7.02 4.00
CA TYR A 140 -0.88 -6.97 2.53
C TYR A 140 -1.29 -8.26 1.81
N TYR A 141 -1.17 -9.44 2.42
CA TYR A 141 -1.45 -10.71 1.72
C TYR A 141 -2.93 -10.88 1.40
N GLU A 142 -3.27 -11.15 0.13
CA GLU A 142 -4.65 -11.44 -0.32
C GLU A 142 -5.27 -12.60 0.47
N ALA A 143 -4.46 -13.58 0.83
CA ALA A 143 -4.88 -14.73 1.59
C ALA A 143 -5.30 -14.40 3.04
N LEU A 144 -4.91 -13.25 3.59
CA LEU A 144 -5.14 -12.89 5.00
C LEU A 144 -5.96 -11.61 5.17
N PHE A 145 -5.91 -10.67 4.22
CA PHE A 145 -6.65 -9.42 4.26
C PHE A 145 -8.17 -9.66 4.43
N GLY A 146 -8.80 -8.89 5.32
CA GLY A 146 -10.19 -9.07 5.73
C GLY A 146 -10.50 -10.34 6.54
N ASN A 147 -9.61 -11.34 6.55
CA ASN A 147 -9.87 -12.68 7.10
C ASN A 147 -9.24 -12.89 8.49
N LEU A 148 -9.91 -12.34 9.51
CA LEU A 148 -9.47 -12.40 10.91
C LEU A 148 -9.23 -13.84 11.41
N GLU A 149 -10.00 -14.81 10.94
CA GLU A 149 -9.92 -16.20 11.43
C GLU A 149 -8.76 -16.98 10.79
N ARG A 150 -8.30 -16.63 9.58
CA ARG A 150 -7.02 -17.13 9.05
C ARG A 150 -5.84 -16.60 9.86
N VAL A 151 -5.85 -15.34 10.27
CA VAL A 151 -4.80 -14.80 11.16
C VAL A 151 -4.88 -15.41 12.57
N ARG A 152 -6.09 -15.72 13.07
CA ARG A 152 -6.27 -16.52 14.29
C ARG A 152 -5.63 -17.91 14.18
N ALA A 153 -5.83 -18.62 13.07
CA ALA A 153 -5.20 -19.93 12.86
C ALA A 153 -3.67 -19.83 12.91
N LEU A 154 -3.06 -18.83 12.26
CA LEU A 154 -1.61 -18.58 12.38
C LEU A 154 -1.17 -18.30 13.83
N LYS A 155 -1.98 -17.60 14.63
CA LYS A 155 -1.71 -17.42 16.07
C LYS A 155 -1.80 -18.71 16.88
N GLU A 156 -2.68 -19.64 16.50
CA GLU A 156 -2.77 -20.98 17.11
C GLU A 156 -1.58 -21.87 16.71
N ASP A 157 -1.11 -21.74 15.46
CA ASP A 157 0.17 -22.28 14.94
C ASP A 157 1.42 -21.56 15.53
N LYS A 158 1.24 -20.69 16.53
CA LYS A 158 2.30 -19.95 17.27
C LYS A 158 3.16 -19.00 16.41
N VAL A 159 2.62 -18.55 15.27
CA VAL A 159 3.22 -17.48 14.47
C VAL A 159 3.19 -16.17 15.25
N SER A 160 4.19 -15.33 15.04
CA SER A 160 4.19 -13.94 15.55
C SER A 160 3.79 -13.00 14.42
N ILE A 161 2.94 -12.01 14.70
CA ILE A 161 2.32 -11.17 13.66
C ILE A 161 2.83 -9.74 13.75
N GLN A 162 3.37 -9.20 12.65
CA GLN A 162 3.72 -7.80 12.49
C GLN A 162 2.72 -7.08 11.59
N VAL A 163 2.39 -5.83 11.96
CA VAL A 163 1.62 -4.88 11.12
C VAL A 163 2.40 -3.58 10.96
N THR A 164 2.14 -2.83 9.90
CA THR A 164 2.89 -1.62 9.56
C THR A 164 2.19 -0.36 10.08
N SER A 165 2.97 0.57 10.64
CA SER A 165 2.45 1.77 11.33
C SER A 165 1.67 2.73 10.43
N SER A 166 2.01 2.82 9.12
CA SER A 166 1.26 3.60 8.14
C SER A 166 -0.16 3.06 7.93
N ASN A 167 -0.34 1.75 8.03
CA ASN A 167 -1.60 1.06 7.83
C ASN A 167 -2.50 1.22 9.07
N LEU A 168 -1.92 1.08 10.27
CA LEU A 168 -2.58 1.39 11.55
C LEU A 168 -3.03 2.86 11.62
N THR A 169 -2.24 3.78 11.09
CA THR A 169 -2.61 5.22 10.99
C THR A 169 -3.48 5.56 9.77
N GLY A 170 -3.76 4.61 8.87
CA GLY A 170 -4.71 4.76 7.75
C GLY A 170 -4.19 5.49 6.52
N LYS A 171 -2.86 5.67 6.39
CA LYS A 171 -2.22 6.34 5.24
C LYS A 171 -2.42 5.58 3.93
N ASN A 172 -2.59 4.26 4.01
CA ASN A 172 -2.84 3.36 2.87
C ASN A 172 -4.32 2.92 2.81
N GLY A 173 -5.24 3.79 3.26
CA GLY A 173 -6.68 3.62 3.07
C GLY A 173 -7.47 3.10 4.28
N ARG A 174 -8.78 3.42 4.27
CA ARG A 174 -9.69 3.20 5.41
C ARG A 174 -9.95 1.72 5.70
N GLN A 175 -10.08 0.88 4.67
CA GLN A 175 -10.33 -0.56 4.84
C GLN A 175 -9.15 -1.24 5.54
N MET A 176 -7.93 -0.94 5.09
CA MET A 176 -6.71 -1.46 5.70
C MET A 176 -6.53 -1.00 7.14
N GLN A 177 -6.87 0.25 7.45
CA GLN A 177 -6.92 0.72 8.84
C GLN A 177 -7.92 -0.07 9.69
N ILE A 178 -9.11 -0.36 9.16
CA ILE A 178 -10.13 -1.15 9.87
C ILE A 178 -9.64 -2.59 10.11
N PHE A 179 -8.99 -3.21 9.13
CA PHE A 179 -8.44 -4.56 9.28
C PHE A 179 -7.33 -4.61 10.35
N VAL A 180 -6.32 -3.72 10.25
CA VAL A 180 -5.24 -3.63 11.25
C VAL A 180 -5.79 -3.29 12.65
N LYS A 181 -6.78 -2.40 12.75
CA LYS A 181 -7.47 -2.11 14.02
C LYS A 181 -8.17 -3.34 14.60
N ASN A 182 -8.83 -4.14 13.77
CA ASN A 182 -9.49 -5.36 14.22
C ASN A 182 -8.48 -6.41 14.70
N LEU A 183 -7.31 -6.54 14.04
CA LEU A 183 -6.21 -7.40 14.50
C LEU A 183 -5.67 -6.96 15.88
N VAL A 184 -5.48 -5.65 16.09
CA VAL A 184 -5.04 -5.09 17.38
C VAL A 184 -6.08 -5.31 18.47
N LEU A 185 -7.36 -5.00 18.21
CA LEU A 185 -8.47 -5.19 19.17
C LEU A 185 -8.70 -6.67 19.53
N ALA A 186 -8.42 -7.60 18.61
CA ALA A 186 -8.52 -9.03 18.83
C ALA A 186 -7.29 -9.63 19.55
N GLY A 187 -6.25 -8.83 19.85
CA GLY A 187 -5.01 -9.30 20.48
C GLY A 187 -4.14 -10.17 19.58
N LEU A 188 -4.32 -10.10 18.26
CA LEU A 188 -3.62 -10.96 17.28
C LEU A 188 -2.27 -10.38 16.82
N VAL A 189 -2.06 -9.07 16.94
CA VAL A 189 -0.77 -8.41 16.63
C VAL A 189 0.24 -8.65 17.76
N ASP A 190 1.51 -8.91 17.43
CA ASP A 190 2.61 -8.95 18.40
C ASP A 190 3.61 -7.81 18.22
N PHE A 191 3.70 -7.24 17.01
CA PHE A 191 4.59 -6.14 16.67
C PHE A 191 3.90 -5.10 15.80
N VAL A 192 4.12 -3.83 16.08
CA VAL A 192 3.98 -2.74 15.11
C VAL A 192 5.38 -2.23 14.80
N SER A 193 5.67 -2.08 13.50
CA SER A 193 6.95 -1.62 12.97
C SER A 193 6.72 -0.54 11.91
N THR A 194 7.79 0.16 11.49
CA THR A 194 7.64 1.23 10.50
C THR A 194 7.58 0.73 9.07
N ASP A 195 8.27 -0.38 8.73
CA ASP A 195 8.48 -0.81 7.34
C ASP A 195 9.06 0.36 6.50
N ALA A 196 9.93 1.15 7.14
CA ALA A 196 10.40 2.39 6.57
C ALA A 196 11.56 2.19 5.60
N HIS A 197 11.46 2.85 4.47
CA HIS A 197 12.39 2.74 3.35
C HIS A 197 13.15 4.04 3.08
N LYS A 198 12.50 5.22 3.20
CA LYS A 198 13.09 6.52 2.83
C LYS A 198 12.71 7.61 3.85
N SER A 199 13.40 8.75 3.81
CA SER A 199 13.14 9.87 4.72
C SER A 199 11.91 10.71 4.33
N ALA A 200 11.56 10.71 3.03
CA ALA A 200 10.41 11.41 2.46
C ALA A 200 9.14 10.55 2.34
N TYR A 201 9.27 9.27 1.94
CA TYR A 201 8.20 8.30 1.75
C TYR A 201 8.50 6.99 2.50
N ARG A 202 7.48 6.20 2.91
CA ARG A 202 7.61 5.09 3.88
C ARG A 202 8.56 5.49 5.02
N ARG A 203 8.14 6.51 5.79
CA ARG A 203 8.98 7.22 6.78
C ARG A 203 9.01 6.49 8.13
N PRO A 204 10.14 6.48 8.86
CA PRO A 204 10.27 5.77 10.14
C PRO A 204 9.55 6.50 11.27
N LEU A 205 8.24 6.26 11.39
CA LEU A 205 7.34 6.91 12.33
C LEU A 205 6.48 5.85 13.05
N LEU A 206 6.58 5.78 14.38
CA LEU A 206 5.77 4.92 15.24
C LEU A 206 4.85 5.73 16.17
N LYS A 207 5.13 7.00 16.45
CA LYS A 207 4.48 7.77 17.53
C LYS A 207 2.96 7.84 17.39
N ASP A 208 2.47 8.22 16.21
CA ASP A 208 1.04 8.33 15.93
C ASP A 208 0.32 6.98 16.08
N ALA A 209 0.97 5.90 15.63
CA ALA A 209 0.44 4.53 15.72
C ALA A 209 0.43 4.02 17.16
N TYR A 210 1.43 4.38 17.96
CA TYR A 210 1.53 4.05 19.38
C TYR A 210 0.44 4.74 20.19
N ASP A 211 0.29 6.06 20.05
CA ASP A 211 -0.76 6.85 20.72
C ASP A 211 -2.17 6.37 20.33
N LEU A 212 -2.37 6.07 19.04
CA LEU A 212 -3.63 5.53 18.53
C LEU A 212 -3.92 4.13 19.12
N THR A 213 -2.89 3.29 19.27
CA THR A 213 -3.00 1.98 19.95
C THR A 213 -3.34 2.13 21.43
N ILE A 214 -2.73 3.07 22.16
CA ILE A 214 -3.10 3.40 23.55
C ILE A 214 -4.60 3.74 23.64
N SER A 215 -5.13 4.51 22.67
CA SER A 215 -6.55 4.89 22.65
C SER A 215 -7.52 3.72 22.41
N TRP A 216 -7.04 2.59 21.86
CA TRP A 216 -7.86 1.41 21.53
C TRP A 216 -7.78 0.30 22.58
N VAL A 217 -6.57 0.00 23.06
CA VAL A 217 -6.28 -1.19 23.91
C VAL A 217 -5.55 -0.86 25.22
N GLY A 218 -5.22 0.41 25.45
CA GLY A 218 -4.53 0.87 26.66
C GLY A 218 -3.00 0.71 26.62
N GLU A 219 -2.32 1.38 27.54
CA GLU A 219 -0.87 1.55 27.51
C GLU A 219 -0.09 0.22 27.62
N ASN A 220 -0.51 -0.71 28.47
CA ASN A 220 0.19 -1.99 28.64
C ASN A 220 0.29 -2.79 27.34
N GLU A 221 -0.77 -2.79 26.52
CA GLU A 221 -0.80 -3.54 25.25
C GLU A 221 -0.05 -2.79 24.14
N ALA A 222 -0.09 -1.44 24.15
CA ALA A 222 0.76 -0.63 23.28
C ALA A 222 2.25 -0.82 23.61
N GLN A 223 2.63 -0.83 24.89
CA GLN A 223 4.00 -1.15 25.31
C GLN A 223 4.40 -2.58 24.89
N ARG A 224 3.48 -3.55 24.98
CA ARG A 224 3.71 -4.94 24.53
C ARG A 224 4.19 -4.98 23.07
N ILE A 225 3.46 -4.32 22.16
CA ILE A 225 3.66 -4.45 20.71
C ILE A 225 4.51 -3.34 20.05
N PHE A 226 5.00 -2.34 20.79
CA PHE A 226 5.93 -1.30 20.29
C PHE A 226 7.26 -1.22 21.08
N ILE A 227 7.42 -2.02 22.14
CA ILE A 227 8.61 -2.01 23.02
C ILE A 227 8.97 -3.40 23.50
N ASN A 228 8.08 -4.09 24.24
CA ASN A 228 8.47 -5.26 25.02
C ASN A 228 8.76 -6.49 24.16
N ASN A 229 7.92 -6.78 23.17
CA ASN A 229 8.14 -7.91 22.27
C ASN A 229 9.38 -7.69 21.40
N GLN A 230 9.61 -6.47 20.88
CA GLN A 230 10.82 -6.14 20.15
C GLN A 230 12.08 -6.32 21.01
N GLN A 231 12.04 -5.93 22.30
CA GLN A 231 13.14 -6.17 23.22
C GLN A 231 13.35 -7.67 23.52
N ALA A 232 12.28 -8.46 23.59
CA ALA A 232 12.37 -9.92 23.73
C ALA A 232 13.05 -10.56 22.51
N VAL A 233 12.71 -10.13 21.29
CA VAL A 233 13.38 -10.55 20.04
C VAL A 233 14.88 -10.21 20.08
N ILE A 234 15.24 -8.96 20.40
CA ILE A 234 16.65 -8.52 20.54
C ILE A 234 17.42 -9.40 21.55
N SER A 235 16.75 -9.88 22.60
CA SER A 235 17.33 -10.69 23.68
C SER A 235 17.24 -12.21 23.46
N ASN A 236 16.58 -12.68 22.38
CA ASN A 236 16.22 -14.09 22.13
C ASN A 236 15.32 -14.72 23.22
N GLU A 237 14.58 -13.88 23.95
CA GLU A 237 13.61 -14.24 24.99
C GLU A 237 12.23 -14.54 24.40
N SER A 238 11.33 -15.12 25.19
CA SER A 238 9.95 -15.40 24.75
C SER A 238 9.08 -14.14 24.74
N LEU A 239 8.27 -13.97 23.70
CA LEU A 239 7.34 -12.84 23.56
C LEU A 239 6.28 -12.84 24.67
N LEU A 240 5.78 -11.65 24.98
CA LEU A 240 4.61 -11.46 25.82
C LEU A 240 3.34 -11.67 24.99
N ILE A 241 2.44 -12.51 25.49
CA ILE A 241 1.14 -12.80 24.88
C ILE A 241 0.13 -11.71 25.27
N SER A 242 -0.81 -11.37 24.38
CA SER A 242 -1.87 -10.42 24.67
C SER A 242 -2.72 -10.87 25.87
N ASN A 243 -3.06 -9.91 26.74
CA ASN A 243 -4.02 -10.12 27.83
C ASN A 243 -5.44 -9.65 27.44
N LEU A 244 -5.64 -9.18 26.20
CA LEU A 244 -6.96 -9.01 25.62
C LEU A 244 -7.57 -10.41 25.50
N LYS A 245 -8.57 -10.70 26.35
CA LYS A 245 -9.26 -12.00 26.32
C LYS A 245 -9.72 -12.28 24.91
N GLN A 246 -9.41 -13.47 24.39
CA GLN A 246 -10.04 -13.99 23.18
C GLN A 246 -11.55 -13.72 23.28
N MET A 247 -12.09 -12.88 22.39
CA MET A 247 -13.51 -12.58 22.40
C MET A 247 -14.25 -13.88 22.12
N ASP A 248 -14.97 -14.36 23.14
CA ASP A 248 -15.67 -15.64 23.14
C ASP A 248 -16.45 -15.79 21.83
N SER A 249 -16.15 -16.85 21.05
CA SER A 249 -16.68 -17.09 19.70
C SER A 249 -18.19 -17.35 19.67
N ARG A 250 -18.85 -17.18 20.82
CA ARG A 250 -20.29 -17.21 21.07
C ARG A 250 -20.92 -15.82 21.23
N LYS A 251 -20.12 -14.74 21.14
CA LYS A 251 -20.56 -13.34 21.25
C LYS A 251 -20.38 -12.49 19.98
N THR A 252 -20.00 -13.10 18.87
CA THR A 252 -19.90 -12.45 17.55
C THR A 252 -21.23 -11.93 16.98
N ASN A 253 -22.38 -12.24 17.60
CA ASN A 253 -23.69 -11.72 17.19
C ASN A 253 -23.97 -10.25 17.57
N ASP A 254 -23.18 -9.64 18.47
CA ASP A 254 -23.41 -8.25 18.94
C ASP A 254 -22.66 -7.17 18.12
N CYS A 255 -21.87 -7.55 17.11
CA CYS A 255 -21.15 -6.58 16.27
C CYS A 255 -22.07 -5.79 15.31
N ASN A 256 -23.35 -6.15 15.23
CA ASN A 256 -24.34 -5.44 14.41
C ASN A 256 -24.63 -4.01 14.90
N LEU A 257 -24.46 -3.73 16.20
CA LEU A 257 -24.82 -2.41 16.75
C LEU A 257 -23.94 -1.26 16.22
N HIS A 258 -22.68 -1.54 15.87
CA HIS A 258 -21.80 -0.54 15.26
C HIS A 258 -22.02 -0.42 13.74
N ARG A 259 -22.48 -1.49 13.08
CA ARG A 259 -23.01 -1.43 11.70
C ARG A 259 -24.20 -0.47 11.64
N TYR A 260 -25.14 -0.55 12.58
CA TYR A 260 -26.26 0.41 12.69
C TYR A 260 -25.82 1.85 12.97
N LEU A 261 -24.72 2.10 13.70
CA LEU A 261 -24.24 3.46 13.96
C LEU A 261 -23.46 4.08 12.78
N VAL A 262 -22.72 3.29 11.99
CA VAL A 262 -22.09 3.78 10.76
C VAL A 262 -23.15 3.98 9.65
N VAL A 263 -24.14 3.08 9.56
CA VAL A 263 -25.32 3.29 8.70
C VAL A 263 -26.11 4.53 9.16
N ALA A 264 -26.25 4.78 10.46
CA ALA A 264 -26.89 6.01 10.97
C ALA A 264 -26.09 7.29 10.63
N ALA A 265 -24.77 7.22 10.42
CA ALA A 265 -23.98 8.36 9.95
C ALA A 265 -24.15 8.59 8.43
N ILE A 266 -24.21 7.53 7.63
CA ILE A 266 -24.48 7.61 6.17
C ILE A 266 -25.93 8.07 5.90
N LEU A 267 -26.87 7.67 6.76
CA LEU A 267 -28.26 8.16 6.74
C LEU A 267 -28.43 9.65 7.09
N VAL A 268 -27.37 10.37 7.50
CA VAL A 268 -27.43 11.84 7.61
C VAL A 268 -27.32 12.52 6.24
N PHE A 269 -26.59 11.94 5.28
CA PHE A 269 -26.50 12.47 3.91
C PHE A 269 -27.61 11.95 2.99
N ALA A 270 -28.06 10.70 3.15
CA ALA A 270 -29.31 10.23 2.54
C ALA A 270 -30.57 10.86 3.19
N GLY A 271 -30.43 11.49 4.36
CA GLY A 271 -31.52 11.97 5.22
C GLY A 271 -32.35 13.16 4.69
N ILE A 272 -31.99 13.75 3.55
CA ILE A 272 -32.76 14.85 2.93
C ILE A 272 -33.88 14.31 2.01
N ILE A 273 -33.83 13.05 1.60
CA ILE A 273 -34.71 12.47 0.56
C ILE A 273 -36.09 12.03 1.10
N PHE A 274 -36.36 12.11 2.41
CA PHE A 274 -37.64 11.67 3.02
C PHE A 274 -38.58 12.80 3.51
N ILE A 275 -38.29 14.09 3.25
CA ILE A 275 -39.11 15.22 3.78
C ILE A 275 -39.72 16.13 2.67
N MET A 276 -39.45 15.89 1.38
CA MET A 276 -40.02 16.71 0.28
C MET A 276 -40.78 15.97 -0.84
N THR A 277 -41.04 14.66 -0.71
CA THR A 277 -41.81 13.88 -1.72
C THR A 277 -43.18 13.40 -1.23
N SER A 278 -43.46 13.48 0.08
CA SER A 278 -44.75 13.10 0.69
C SER A 278 -45.73 14.27 0.87
N GLY A 279 -45.67 15.26 -0.03
CA GLY A 279 -46.60 16.40 -0.11
C GLY A 279 -47.59 16.25 -1.27
N TRP A 280 -48.68 15.51 -1.07
CA TRP A 280 -49.71 15.32 -2.09
C TRP A 280 -50.53 16.60 -2.37
N MET A 281 -50.84 16.80 -3.66
CA MET A 281 -52.00 17.53 -4.20
C MET A 281 -52.18 19.02 -3.81
N ASN A 282 -52.07 19.93 -4.79
CA ASN A 282 -53.28 20.39 -5.50
C ASN A 282 -53.01 21.14 -6.84
N ASP A 283 -53.91 20.94 -7.80
CA ASP A 283 -54.31 21.78 -8.96
C ASP A 283 -53.36 22.80 -9.63
N GLY A 284 -53.01 22.51 -10.90
CA GLY A 284 -53.80 23.08 -12.01
C GLY A 284 -53.26 24.27 -12.85
N ASN A 285 -53.37 24.12 -14.18
CA ASN A 285 -53.31 25.15 -15.24
C ASN A 285 -52.03 26.02 -15.37
N GLY A 286 -51.25 25.79 -16.43
CA GLY A 286 -50.16 26.67 -16.85
C GLY A 286 -50.52 27.63 -18.01
N SER A 287 -49.51 28.35 -18.51
CA SER A 287 -49.53 29.03 -19.81
C SER A 287 -48.11 29.41 -20.27
N GLU A 288 -47.82 29.18 -21.56
CA GLU A 288 -46.80 29.89 -22.34
C GLU A 288 -47.00 31.43 -22.27
N PRO A 289 -45.97 32.30 -22.51
CA PRO A 289 -45.34 32.38 -23.84
C PRO A 289 -43.87 32.88 -23.95
N GLU A 290 -43.30 32.67 -25.14
CA GLU A 290 -42.20 33.43 -25.77
C GLU A 290 -42.78 34.41 -26.82
N PRO A 291 -42.02 35.27 -27.56
CA PRO A 291 -40.61 35.69 -27.42
C PRO A 291 -40.42 37.23 -27.46
N THR A 292 -39.18 37.72 -27.50
CA THR A 292 -38.85 39.00 -28.20
C THR A 292 -37.38 39.05 -28.66
N THR A 293 -37.07 39.91 -29.65
CA THR A 293 -35.82 39.91 -30.44
C THR A 293 -35.16 41.31 -30.52
N VAL A 294 -34.07 41.41 -31.31
CA VAL A 294 -33.32 42.64 -31.73
C VAL A 294 -32.22 43.10 -30.75
N GLY A 295 -30.98 43.41 -31.21
CA GLY A 295 -30.47 43.40 -32.60
C GLY A 295 -28.98 43.77 -32.77
N ASN A 296 -28.62 44.05 -34.03
CA ASN A 296 -27.25 44.06 -34.58
C ASN A 296 -26.36 45.25 -34.17
N SER A 297 -25.04 45.05 -34.27
CA SER A 297 -24.14 46.03 -34.91
C SER A 297 -22.85 45.38 -35.44
N GLU A 298 -22.55 45.53 -36.74
CA GLU A 298 -21.23 45.23 -37.34
C GLU A 298 -20.32 46.46 -37.25
N ILE A 299 -19.01 46.28 -37.00
CA ILE A 299 -17.97 47.25 -37.39
C ILE A 299 -16.72 46.47 -37.85
N ASN A 300 -16.25 46.75 -39.07
CA ASN A 300 -14.93 46.36 -39.58
C ASN A 300 -13.94 47.52 -39.43
N THR A 301 -12.66 47.24 -39.16
CA THR A 301 -11.51 47.85 -39.90
C THR A 301 -10.17 47.19 -39.54
N GLU A 302 -9.47 46.73 -40.59
CA GLU A 302 -8.02 46.88 -40.89
C GLU A 302 -6.98 46.90 -39.74
N THR A 303 -6.07 45.92 -39.64
CA THR A 303 -4.83 45.70 -40.46
C THR A 303 -3.59 46.46 -39.96
N THR A 304 -2.53 45.73 -39.60
CA THR A 304 -1.11 46.06 -39.88
C THR A 304 -0.28 44.77 -39.74
N SER A 305 0.76 44.61 -40.57
CA SER A 305 1.62 43.43 -40.66
C SER A 305 3.06 43.71 -40.19
N ILE A 306 3.88 42.66 -40.08
CA ILE A 306 5.31 42.62 -40.43
C ILE A 306 5.76 41.14 -40.55
N GLN A 307 6.81 40.87 -41.32
CA GLN A 307 7.32 39.53 -41.66
C GLN A 307 8.82 39.38 -41.35
N THR A 308 9.25 38.12 -41.16
CA THR A 308 10.58 37.52 -41.43
C THR A 308 11.82 38.14 -40.72
N GLU A 309 13.05 37.58 -40.74
CA GLU A 309 13.66 36.52 -41.58
C GLU A 309 14.78 35.72 -40.84
N GLU A 310 15.43 34.76 -41.53
CA GLU A 310 16.32 33.71 -40.97
C GLU A 310 17.85 33.93 -41.13
N SER A 311 18.65 32.94 -40.67
CA SER A 311 20.00 32.53 -41.11
C SER A 311 21.23 33.29 -40.51
N VAL A 312 22.47 32.77 -40.49
CA VAL A 312 23.18 31.64 -41.16
C VAL A 312 24.13 30.92 -40.16
N ALA A 313 24.68 29.74 -40.50
CA ALA A 313 25.82 29.09 -39.80
C ALA A 313 27.20 29.71 -40.20
N ILE A 314 28.41 29.11 -40.18
CA ILE A 314 28.93 27.72 -40.33
C ILE A 314 30.40 27.66 -39.80
N ILE A 315 30.94 26.47 -39.44
CA ILE A 315 32.21 25.85 -39.96
C ILE A 315 32.72 24.70 -39.04
N GLU A 316 33.26 23.63 -39.64
CA GLU A 316 33.80 22.41 -39.02
C GLU A 316 35.34 22.45 -38.81
N THR A 317 35.91 21.45 -38.12
CA THR A 317 37.19 20.83 -38.58
C THR A 317 37.34 19.38 -38.09
N THR A 318 37.92 18.51 -38.91
CA THR A 318 38.15 17.06 -38.65
C THR A 318 39.64 16.70 -38.55
N THR A 319 39.95 15.52 -37.99
CA THR A 319 41.18 14.74 -38.29
C THR A 319 41.04 13.29 -37.84
N ALA A 320 41.69 12.34 -38.53
CA ALA A 320 41.66 10.90 -38.26
C ALA A 320 42.97 10.22 -38.72
N VAL A 321 43.32 9.06 -38.14
CA VAL A 321 44.47 8.19 -38.54
C VAL A 321 44.20 6.71 -38.18
N GLU A 322 44.61 5.78 -39.05
CA GLU A 322 44.50 4.30 -38.95
C GLU A 322 45.90 3.61 -38.94
N GLU A 323 46.12 2.29 -38.83
CA GLU A 323 45.29 1.07 -38.67
C GLU A 323 46.13 0.00 -37.90
N THR A 324 45.50 -0.98 -37.23
CA THR A 324 45.72 -2.45 -37.44
C THR A 324 45.43 -3.32 -36.20
N SER A 325 44.67 -4.40 -36.40
CA SER A 325 44.98 -5.81 -36.00
C SER A 325 43.72 -6.70 -36.05
N LYS A 326 43.89 -8.02 -36.18
CA LYS A 326 42.80 -8.99 -36.47
C LYS A 326 42.64 -10.02 -35.35
N TYR A 327 41.39 -10.33 -34.98
CA TYR A 327 40.70 -11.63 -35.11
C TYR A 327 39.36 -11.57 -34.32
N PRO A 328 38.29 -12.29 -34.71
CA PRO A 328 36.95 -12.03 -34.19
C PRO A 328 36.58 -12.90 -32.98
N MET A 329 35.80 -12.33 -32.06
CA MET A 329 34.84 -13.03 -31.22
C MET A 329 33.50 -12.32 -31.33
N GLU A 330 32.43 -13.07 -31.58
CA GLU A 330 31.07 -12.55 -31.53
C GLU A 330 30.66 -12.31 -30.07
N GLN A 331 30.79 -11.07 -29.59
CA GLN A 331 30.08 -10.62 -28.41
C GLN A 331 28.76 -9.97 -28.84
N SER A 332 27.67 -10.72 -28.70
CA SER A 332 26.32 -10.15 -28.75
C SER A 332 26.12 -9.24 -27.53
N SER A 333 26.52 -7.98 -27.69
CA SER A 333 26.30 -6.93 -26.71
C SER A 333 24.86 -6.45 -26.83
N VAL A 334 23.93 -7.23 -26.28
CA VAL A 334 22.57 -6.76 -25.99
C VAL A 334 22.72 -5.62 -24.98
N THR A 335 22.70 -4.41 -25.51
CA THR A 335 22.83 -3.19 -24.72
C THR A 335 21.49 -2.96 -24.07
N THR A 336 21.27 -3.54 -22.88
CA THR A 336 20.07 -3.30 -22.07
C THR A 336 20.12 -1.88 -21.53
N THR A 337 19.72 -0.92 -22.36
CA THR A 337 19.34 0.42 -21.91
C THR A 337 18.15 0.28 -20.97
N ASN A 338 18.20 0.93 -19.80
CA ASN A 338 17.05 1.00 -18.92
C ASN A 338 15.84 1.57 -19.69
N PRO A 339 14.60 1.11 -19.41
CA PRO A 339 13.41 1.76 -19.94
C PRO A 339 13.41 3.24 -19.54
N SER A 340 12.94 4.11 -20.43
CA SER A 340 12.78 5.53 -20.10
C SER A 340 11.59 5.71 -19.17
N LYS A 341 11.57 6.80 -18.41
CA LYS A 341 10.50 7.11 -17.45
C LYS A 341 9.13 7.06 -18.14
N GLU A 342 9.05 7.66 -19.33
CA GLU A 342 7.81 7.83 -20.10
C GLU A 342 7.23 6.48 -20.55
N VAL A 343 8.09 5.52 -20.92
CA VAL A 343 7.68 4.16 -21.32
C VAL A 343 7.10 3.37 -20.14
N ILE A 344 7.59 3.61 -18.93
CA ILE A 344 7.02 3.03 -17.70
C ILE A 344 5.66 3.69 -17.42
N GLU A 345 5.60 5.03 -17.40
CA GLU A 345 4.35 5.77 -17.15
C GLU A 345 3.23 5.41 -18.14
N GLU A 346 3.54 5.29 -19.45
CA GLU A 346 2.61 4.89 -20.50
C GLU A 346 2.06 3.47 -20.28
N ALA A 347 2.93 2.50 -19.92
CA ALA A 347 2.52 1.12 -19.68
C ALA A 347 1.57 0.95 -18.48
N TYR A 348 1.75 1.72 -17.40
CA TYR A 348 0.83 1.71 -16.25
C TYR A 348 -0.42 2.56 -16.49
N LEU A 349 -0.35 3.62 -17.31
CA LEU A 349 -1.54 4.37 -17.73
C LEU A 349 -2.47 3.48 -18.57
N ASP A 350 -1.95 2.73 -19.54
CA ASP A 350 -2.71 1.73 -20.31
C ASP A 350 -3.36 0.68 -19.40
N LYS A 351 -2.61 0.16 -18.41
CA LYS A 351 -3.11 -0.79 -17.41
C LYS A 351 -4.28 -0.22 -16.59
N LEU A 352 -4.19 1.04 -16.17
CA LEU A 352 -5.24 1.74 -15.42
C LEU A 352 -6.47 2.04 -16.29
N LEU A 353 -6.29 2.40 -17.57
CA LEU A 353 -7.38 2.60 -18.52
C LEU A 353 -8.17 1.29 -18.78
N VAL A 354 -7.48 0.15 -18.88
CA VAL A 354 -8.14 -1.17 -18.95
C VAL A 354 -8.96 -1.45 -17.68
N TYR A 355 -8.41 -1.19 -16.50
CA TYR A 355 -9.15 -1.36 -15.23
C TYR A 355 -10.35 -0.42 -15.11
N GLN A 356 -10.27 0.81 -15.64
CA GLN A 356 -11.41 1.71 -15.72
C GLN A 356 -12.51 1.14 -16.62
N GLN A 357 -12.18 0.65 -17.82
CA GLN A 357 -13.18 0.09 -18.74
C GLN A 357 -13.85 -1.17 -18.15
N GLU A 358 -13.07 -2.09 -17.56
CA GLU A 358 -13.62 -3.30 -16.91
C GLU A 358 -14.58 -2.94 -15.75
N TYR A 359 -14.27 -1.89 -14.98
CA TYR A 359 -15.13 -1.39 -13.91
C TYR A 359 -16.41 -0.74 -14.45
N GLU A 360 -16.32 0.09 -15.48
CA GLU A 360 -17.47 0.79 -16.07
C GLU A 360 -18.44 -0.18 -16.77
N ASP A 361 -17.93 -1.15 -17.54
CA ASP A 361 -18.76 -2.16 -18.22
C ASP A 361 -19.57 -3.02 -17.22
N GLU A 362 -18.94 -3.44 -16.13
CA GLU A 362 -19.58 -4.27 -15.10
C GLU A 362 -20.54 -3.46 -14.22
N LEU A 363 -20.23 -2.19 -13.95
CA LEU A 363 -21.13 -1.29 -13.21
C LEU A 363 -22.38 -0.95 -14.02
N ASP A 364 -22.24 -0.63 -15.31
CA ASP A 364 -23.39 -0.45 -16.22
C ASP A 364 -24.25 -1.72 -16.30
N ARG A 365 -23.63 -2.92 -16.31
CA ARG A 365 -24.33 -4.21 -16.26
C ARG A 365 -25.18 -4.35 -14.98
N ILE A 366 -24.62 -4.07 -13.81
CA ILE A 366 -25.34 -4.20 -12.53
C ILE A 366 -26.44 -3.13 -12.40
N VAL A 367 -26.18 -1.89 -12.84
CA VAL A 367 -27.20 -0.81 -12.86
C VAL A 367 -28.35 -1.13 -13.81
N GLY A 368 -28.06 -1.76 -14.96
CA GLY A 368 -29.09 -2.31 -15.85
C GLY A 368 -30.00 -3.32 -15.16
N LEU A 369 -29.43 -4.26 -14.42
CA LEU A 369 -30.19 -5.27 -13.64
C LEU A 369 -31.00 -4.65 -12.50
N ILE A 370 -30.49 -3.61 -11.83
CA ILE A 370 -31.26 -2.86 -10.81
C ILE A 370 -32.49 -2.19 -11.43
N LYS A 371 -32.36 -1.61 -12.63
CA LYS A 371 -33.49 -1.00 -13.38
C LYS A 371 -34.50 -2.07 -13.80
N GLU A 372 -34.05 -3.17 -14.40
CA GLU A 372 -34.92 -4.28 -14.82
C GLU A 372 -35.69 -4.89 -13.64
N ALA A 373 -35.01 -5.13 -12.51
CA ALA A 373 -35.64 -5.65 -11.29
C ALA A 373 -36.70 -4.68 -10.71
N ARG A 374 -36.52 -3.36 -10.88
CA ARG A 374 -37.49 -2.37 -10.42
C ARG A 374 -38.74 -2.28 -11.30
N GLU A 375 -38.59 -2.42 -12.62
CA GLU A 375 -39.70 -2.35 -13.57
C GLU A 375 -40.52 -3.64 -13.61
N ASN A 376 -39.86 -4.81 -13.56
CA ASN A 376 -40.51 -6.10 -13.82
C ASN A 376 -40.97 -6.88 -12.58
N ILE A 377 -40.42 -6.59 -11.39
CA ILE A 377 -40.76 -7.35 -10.17
C ILE A 377 -41.87 -6.64 -9.39
N ALA A 378 -43.06 -7.24 -9.39
CA ALA A 378 -44.25 -6.68 -8.76
C ALA A 378 -44.25 -6.80 -7.23
N ASP A 379 -43.77 -7.92 -6.66
CA ASP A 379 -43.68 -8.07 -5.20
C ASP A 379 -42.59 -7.16 -4.63
N GLU A 380 -42.96 -6.38 -3.62
CA GLU A 380 -42.08 -5.37 -3.03
C GLU A 380 -40.94 -5.96 -2.20
N ASN A 381 -41.13 -7.12 -1.57
CA ASN A 381 -40.11 -7.78 -0.75
C ASN A 381 -39.10 -8.51 -1.63
N GLU A 382 -39.57 -9.22 -2.67
CA GLU A 382 -38.74 -9.88 -3.67
C GLU A 382 -37.89 -8.87 -4.44
N ARG A 383 -38.52 -7.80 -4.96
CA ARG A 383 -37.84 -6.67 -5.62
C ARG A 383 -36.77 -6.07 -4.71
N LYS A 384 -37.11 -5.81 -3.44
CA LYS A 384 -36.19 -5.22 -2.48
C LYS A 384 -35.00 -6.14 -2.20
N ALA A 385 -35.21 -7.43 -1.95
CA ALA A 385 -34.13 -8.38 -1.69
C ALA A 385 -33.17 -8.52 -2.87
N ILE A 386 -33.67 -8.50 -4.10
CA ILE A 386 -32.86 -8.58 -5.32
C ILE A 386 -32.06 -7.29 -5.54
N VAL A 387 -32.67 -6.11 -5.36
CA VAL A 387 -31.96 -4.83 -5.44
C VAL A 387 -30.92 -4.68 -4.31
N GLU A 388 -31.22 -5.14 -3.09
CA GLU A 388 -30.23 -5.22 -2.01
C GLU A 388 -29.08 -6.16 -2.36
N GLY A 389 -29.32 -7.26 -3.09
CA GLY A 389 -28.27 -8.11 -3.66
C GLY A 389 -27.33 -7.34 -4.58
N TYR A 390 -27.87 -6.73 -5.65
CA TYR A 390 -27.08 -5.98 -6.62
C TYR A 390 -26.35 -4.76 -6.03
N LEU A 391 -26.89 -4.12 -4.98
CA LEU A 391 -26.18 -3.07 -4.25
C LEU A 391 -24.96 -3.60 -3.47
N ASN A 392 -24.98 -4.84 -2.98
CA ASN A 392 -23.77 -5.48 -2.43
C ASN A 392 -22.78 -5.84 -3.54
N ASP A 393 -23.24 -6.25 -4.73
CA ASP A 393 -22.37 -6.52 -5.87
C ASP A 393 -21.61 -5.26 -6.33
N ILE A 394 -22.26 -4.08 -6.34
CA ILE A 394 -21.58 -2.79 -6.59
C ILE A 394 -20.50 -2.50 -5.54
N ILE A 395 -20.79 -2.75 -4.25
CA ILE A 395 -19.78 -2.56 -3.18
C ILE A 395 -18.59 -3.50 -3.40
N ASN A 396 -18.83 -4.78 -3.69
CA ASN A 396 -17.77 -5.75 -3.98
C ASN A 396 -16.92 -5.34 -5.21
N LEU A 397 -17.56 -4.74 -6.23
CA LEU A 397 -16.88 -4.23 -7.43
C LEU A 397 -16.03 -2.99 -7.11
N GLU A 398 -16.53 -2.04 -6.31
CA GLU A 398 -15.75 -0.89 -5.84
C GLU A 398 -14.53 -1.31 -5.01
N GLU A 399 -14.66 -2.32 -4.14
CA GLU A 399 -13.55 -2.87 -3.34
C GLU A 399 -12.48 -3.52 -4.23
N GLN A 400 -12.88 -4.30 -5.24
CA GLN A 400 -11.92 -4.90 -6.20
C GLN A 400 -11.24 -3.84 -7.09
N ALA A 401 -11.96 -2.79 -7.47
CA ALA A 401 -11.41 -1.69 -8.27
C ALA A 401 -10.39 -0.86 -7.48
N ASP A 402 -10.68 -0.54 -6.20
CA ASP A 402 -9.71 0.09 -5.29
C ASP A 402 -8.42 -0.74 -5.23
N ILE A 403 -8.51 -2.03 -4.91
CA ILE A 403 -7.35 -2.93 -4.74
C ILE A 403 -6.47 -2.93 -6.01
N ARG A 404 -7.06 -3.16 -7.18
CA ARG A 404 -6.33 -3.21 -8.46
C ARG A 404 -5.62 -1.91 -8.79
N VAL A 405 -6.26 -0.76 -8.55
CA VAL A 405 -5.68 0.56 -8.84
C VAL A 405 -4.55 0.89 -7.86
N TYR A 406 -4.73 0.68 -6.55
CA TYR A 406 -3.65 0.91 -5.58
C TYR A 406 -2.46 -0.04 -5.81
N GLN A 407 -2.71 -1.30 -6.21
CA GLN A 407 -1.65 -2.22 -6.59
C GLN A 407 -0.88 -1.73 -7.82
N ALA A 408 -1.57 -1.36 -8.91
CA ALA A 408 -0.91 -0.84 -10.11
C ALA A 408 -0.11 0.45 -9.85
N LEU A 409 -0.62 1.33 -8.99
CA LEU A 409 0.09 2.55 -8.56
C LEU A 409 1.31 2.24 -7.65
N TYR A 410 1.25 1.19 -6.83
CA TYR A 410 2.37 0.72 -6.02
C TYR A 410 3.47 0.06 -6.87
N GLU A 411 3.07 -0.77 -7.84
CA GLU A 411 3.97 -1.37 -8.83
C GLU A 411 4.68 -0.29 -9.68
N LEU A 412 3.92 0.68 -10.23
CA LEU A 412 4.46 1.85 -10.92
C LEU A 412 5.47 2.62 -10.05
N GLN A 413 5.13 2.87 -8.79
CA GLN A 413 6.02 3.59 -7.88
C GLN A 413 7.33 2.81 -7.67
N ASN A 414 7.26 1.51 -7.39
CA ASN A 414 8.44 0.69 -7.15
C ASN A 414 9.32 0.60 -8.41
N GLU A 415 8.72 0.50 -9.60
CA GLU A 415 9.46 0.44 -10.86
C GLU A 415 10.15 1.77 -11.18
N LEU A 416 9.46 2.91 -11.05
CA LEU A 416 10.06 4.24 -11.17
C LEU A 416 11.19 4.47 -10.13
N GLU A 417 10.97 4.10 -8.86
CA GLU A 417 11.99 4.20 -7.81
C GLU A 417 13.21 3.31 -8.08
N SER A 418 13.04 2.15 -8.72
CA SER A 418 14.14 1.25 -9.07
C SER A 418 15.12 1.86 -10.08
N TYR A 419 14.63 2.76 -10.94
CA TYR A 419 15.40 3.50 -11.94
C TYR A 419 15.75 4.94 -11.52
N TRP A 420 15.44 5.33 -10.27
CA TRP A 420 15.67 6.68 -9.71
C TRP A 420 14.86 7.80 -10.37
N TYR A 421 13.69 7.48 -10.92
CA TYR A 421 12.80 8.45 -11.55
C TYR A 421 11.87 9.16 -10.54
N ASP A 422 11.38 10.34 -10.92
CA ASP A 422 10.42 11.13 -10.13
C ASP A 422 9.04 10.45 -10.13
N ILE A 423 8.46 10.31 -8.94
CA ILE A 423 7.21 9.62 -8.66
C ILE A 423 5.99 10.54 -8.49
N SER A 424 6.10 11.87 -8.76
CA SER A 424 4.96 12.81 -8.62
C SER A 424 3.69 12.30 -9.32
N ILE A 425 3.88 11.71 -10.50
CA ILE A 425 2.86 11.07 -11.34
C ILE A 425 1.98 10.07 -10.58
N VAL A 426 2.52 9.34 -9.60
CA VAL A 426 1.78 8.33 -8.82
C VAL A 426 0.75 9.00 -7.91
N GLN A 427 1.05 10.19 -7.40
CA GLN A 427 0.10 10.98 -6.64
C GLN A 427 -0.91 11.67 -7.57
N GLU A 428 -0.47 12.20 -8.71
CA GLU A 428 -1.34 12.82 -9.72
C GLU A 428 -2.38 11.81 -10.26
N MET A 429 -1.97 10.59 -10.61
CA MET A 429 -2.87 9.48 -11.00
C MET A 429 -3.80 9.03 -9.87
N ARG A 430 -3.36 9.10 -8.60
CA ARG A 430 -4.19 8.76 -7.43
C ARG A 430 -5.29 9.80 -7.19
N ASP A 431 -4.94 11.08 -7.27
CA ASP A 431 -5.89 12.18 -7.11
C ASP A 431 -6.90 12.21 -8.27
N GLU A 432 -6.47 11.90 -9.48
CA GLU A 432 -7.34 11.73 -10.66
C GLU A 432 -8.25 10.50 -10.53
N TYR A 433 -7.77 9.36 -10.03
CA TYR A 433 -8.62 8.21 -9.72
C TYR A 433 -9.72 8.56 -8.71
N HIS A 434 -9.38 9.30 -7.65
CA HIS A 434 -10.36 9.78 -6.67
C HIS A 434 -11.41 10.70 -7.32
N ARG A 435 -11.00 11.63 -8.20
CA ARG A 435 -11.91 12.52 -8.94
C ARG A 435 -12.87 11.74 -9.83
N ILE A 436 -12.36 10.80 -10.62
CA ILE A 436 -13.16 9.95 -11.52
C ILE A 436 -14.15 9.10 -10.70
N LYS A 437 -13.70 8.52 -9.58
CA LYS A 437 -14.57 7.72 -8.68
C LYS A 437 -15.72 8.56 -8.12
N GLU A 438 -15.44 9.76 -7.61
CA GLU A 438 -16.50 10.65 -7.09
C GLU A 438 -17.49 11.07 -8.18
N GLU A 439 -17.02 11.45 -9.37
CA GLU A 439 -17.89 11.80 -10.51
C GLU A 439 -18.76 10.63 -10.97
N LYS A 440 -18.21 9.41 -11.04
CA LYS A 440 -18.96 8.20 -11.39
C LYS A 440 -19.99 7.84 -10.31
N THR A 441 -19.63 7.87 -9.03
CA THR A 441 -20.58 7.66 -7.94
C THR A 441 -21.75 8.65 -8.02
N GLN A 442 -21.49 9.94 -8.27
CA GLN A 442 -22.56 10.93 -8.48
C GLN A 442 -23.40 10.65 -9.73
N TYR A 443 -22.79 10.26 -10.85
CA TYR A 443 -23.52 9.89 -12.07
C TYR A 443 -24.49 8.73 -11.82
N TYR A 444 -24.03 7.64 -11.19
CA TYR A 444 -24.87 6.46 -10.94
C TYR A 444 -25.92 6.69 -9.84
N LEU A 445 -25.64 7.54 -8.84
CA LEU A 445 -26.66 7.98 -7.86
C LEU A 445 -27.79 8.83 -8.48
N ASN A 446 -27.64 9.33 -9.70
CA ASN A 446 -28.71 9.98 -10.47
C ASN A 446 -29.41 9.00 -11.46
N GLN A 447 -28.97 7.74 -11.53
CA GLN A 447 -29.48 6.69 -12.42
C GLN A 447 -30.21 5.56 -11.66
N ILE A 448 -30.04 5.50 -10.33
CA ILE A 448 -30.59 4.50 -9.39
C ILE A 448 -31.57 5.21 -8.44
#